data_AF-A0A2D6RFJ3-F1
#
_entry.id   AF-A0A2D6RFJ3-F1
#
_cell.length_a   1.000
_cell.length_b   1.000
_cell.length_c   1.000
_cell.angle_alpha   90.00
_cell.angle_beta   90.00
_cell.angle_gamma   90.00
#
_symmetry.space_group_name_H-M   'P 1'
#
loop_
_entity.id
_entity.type
_entity.pdbx_description
1 polymer ?
#
loop_
_entity_poly.entity_id
_entity_poly.type
_entity_poly.pdbx_seq_one_letter_code
_entity_poly.pdbx_strand_id
1 'polypeptide(L)'
;MAITEEELNALKVAKAELTSDKRALVNAVKKVFDNHTNTGWTSGGHTAIDVPVIAFGEHAALFSGHQDNTEIGKKVFKLLDSEKVK
;
A
#
# COMPACT_ATOMS: atom_id res chain seq x y z
N MET A 1 -13.79 -21.14 -4.00
CA MET A 1 -13.12 -21.33 -2.71
C MET A 1 -14.18 -21.37 -1.64
N ALA A 2 -14.22 -22.44 -0.83
CA ALA A 2 -15.13 -22.55 0.29
C ALA A 2 -14.37 -22.17 1.57
N ILE A 3 -15.00 -21.38 2.44
CA ILE A 3 -14.48 -21.08 3.78
C ILE A 3 -14.40 -22.40 4.56
N THR A 4 -13.29 -22.67 5.24
CA THR A 4 -13.13 -23.89 6.03
C THR A 4 -13.96 -23.84 7.32
N GLU A 5 -14.23 -24.99 7.93
CA GLU A 5 -14.92 -25.03 9.23
C GLU A 5 -14.13 -24.30 10.33
N GLU A 6 -12.80 -24.39 10.29
CA GLU A 6 -11.91 -23.68 11.21
C GLU A 6 -12.05 -22.16 11.07
N GLU A 7 -12.02 -21.65 9.84
CA GLU A 7 -12.20 -20.23 9.54
C GLU A 7 -13.60 -19.75 9.94
N LEU A 8 -14.63 -20.55 9.65
CA LEU A 8 -16.00 -20.25 10.04
C LEU A 8 -16.15 -20.15 11.57
N ASN A 9 -15.50 -21.05 12.30
CA ASN A 9 -15.51 -21.03 13.76
C ASN A 9 -14.76 -19.81 14.31
N ALA A 10 -13.59 -19.48 13.76
CA ALA A 10 -12.83 -18.28 14.15
C ALA A 10 -13.65 -16.99 13.93
N LEU A 11 -14.40 -16.90 12.83
CA LEU A 11 -15.30 -15.77 12.56
C LEU A 11 -16.48 -15.70 13.54
N LYS A 12 -17.06 -16.84 13.92
CA LYS A 12 -18.13 -16.89 14.92
C LYS A 12 -17.64 -16.43 16.30
N VAL A 13 -16.45 -16.84 16.72
CA VAL A 13 -15.83 -16.41 17.99
C VAL A 13 -15.58 -14.89 17.95
N ALA A 14 -14.92 -14.38 16.91
CA ALA A 14 -14.64 -12.95 16.79
C ALA A 14 -15.92 -12.09 16.71
N LYS A 15 -17.02 -12.64 16.19
CA LYS A 15 -18.34 -11.99 16.20
C LYS A 15 -19.02 -12.03 17.57
N ALA A 16 -18.86 -13.12 18.32
CA ALA A 16 -19.42 -13.24 19.66
C ALA A 16 -18.73 -12.29 20.66
N GLU A 17 -17.43 -12.04 20.47
CA GLU A 17 -16.63 -11.10 21.26
C GLU A 17 -16.73 -9.64 20.76
N LEU A 18 -17.72 -9.33 19.91
CA LEU A 18 -17.87 -8.02 19.31
C LEU A 18 -18.12 -6.95 20.39
N THR A 19 -17.15 -6.05 20.54
CA THR A 19 -17.27 -4.86 21.38
C THR A 19 -17.54 -3.62 20.50
N SER A 20 -17.60 -2.42 21.10
CA SER A 20 -17.57 -1.17 20.33
C SER A 20 -16.31 -1.06 19.46
N ASP A 21 -15.20 -1.66 19.91
CA ASP A 21 -14.00 -1.86 19.12
C ASP A 21 -14.13 -3.11 18.21
N LYS A 22 -14.22 -2.84 16.91
CA LYS A 22 -14.43 -3.85 15.87
C LYS A 22 -13.14 -4.50 15.37
N ARG A 23 -11.97 -4.14 15.92
CA ARG A 23 -10.65 -4.60 15.41
C ARG A 23 -10.50 -6.12 15.41
N ALA A 24 -10.99 -6.80 16.44
CA ALA A 24 -10.92 -8.27 16.53
C ALA A 24 -11.65 -8.95 15.36
N LEU A 25 -12.89 -8.53 15.08
CA LEU A 25 -13.67 -9.03 13.96
C LEU A 25 -13.02 -8.71 12.61
N VAL A 26 -12.52 -7.48 12.43
CA VAL A 26 -11.82 -7.07 11.21
C VAL A 26 -10.58 -7.92 10.96
N ASN A 27 -9.77 -8.17 11.99
CA ASN A 27 -8.55 -8.99 11.87
C ASN A 27 -8.88 -10.45 11.54
N ALA A 28 -9.92 -11.03 12.15
CA ALA A 28 -10.36 -12.38 11.84
C ALA A 28 -10.81 -12.50 10.38
N VAL A 29 -11.60 -11.54 9.90
CA VAL A 29 -12.03 -11.49 8.49
C VAL A 29 -10.84 -11.32 7.55
N LYS A 30 -9.93 -10.38 7.84
CA LYS A 30 -8.72 -10.17 7.03
C LYS A 30 -7.88 -11.44 6.92
N LYS A 31 -7.68 -12.18 8.01
CA LYS A 31 -6.90 -13.42 8.00
C LYS A 31 -7.45 -14.47 7.03
N VAL A 32 -8.77 -14.60 6.94
CA VAL A 32 -9.41 -15.48 5.94
C VAL A 32 -9.10 -15.00 4.52
N PHE A 33 -9.26 -13.71 4.24
CA PHE A 33 -8.93 -13.16 2.92
C PHE A 33 -7.44 -13.30 2.58
N ASP A 34 -6.55 -12.98 3.51
CA ASP A 34 -5.10 -13.09 3.33
C ASP A 34 -4.71 -14.52 2.93
N ASN A 35 -5.24 -15.53 3.63
CA ASN A 35 -5.02 -16.94 3.31
C ASN A 35 -5.57 -17.34 1.93
N HIS A 36 -6.82 -16.98 1.61
CA HIS A 36 -7.46 -17.40 0.36
C HIS A 36 -6.89 -16.66 -0.87
N THR A 37 -6.35 -15.45 -0.67
CA THR A 37 -5.73 -14.66 -1.74
C THR A 37 -4.22 -14.85 -1.85
N ASN A 38 -3.61 -15.60 -0.92
CA ASN A 38 -2.16 -15.70 -0.75
C ASN A 38 -1.49 -14.33 -0.56
N THR A 39 -2.15 -13.42 0.15
CA THR A 39 -1.62 -12.09 0.48
C THR A 39 -0.89 -12.14 1.81
N GLY A 40 0.36 -11.67 1.83
CA GLY A 40 1.19 -11.62 3.03
C GLY A 40 1.43 -10.19 3.52
N TRP A 41 1.57 -10.03 4.83
CA TRP A 41 1.90 -8.77 5.49
C TRP A 41 3.08 -8.97 6.45
N THR A 42 4.04 -8.04 6.46
CA THR A 42 5.21 -8.08 7.35
C THR A 42 5.11 -7.12 8.53
N SER A 43 4.35 -6.03 8.40
CA SER A 43 4.16 -5.00 9.42
C SER A 43 2.83 -4.28 9.25
N GLY A 44 2.31 -3.68 10.32
CA GLY A 44 1.20 -2.72 10.28
C GLY A 44 1.64 -1.27 10.02
N GLY A 45 2.95 -1.02 9.87
CA GLY A 45 3.56 0.27 9.54
C GLY A 45 4.12 0.33 8.12
N HIS A 46 5.18 1.11 7.90
CA HIS A 46 5.85 1.26 6.60
C HIS A 46 7.04 0.32 6.41
N THR A 47 7.46 0.11 5.16
CA THR A 47 8.72 -0.55 4.77
C THR A 47 9.61 0.42 3.98
N ALA A 48 10.92 0.25 4.02
CA ALA A 48 11.90 1.15 3.38
C ALA A 48 12.30 0.72 1.95
N ILE A 49 11.45 -0.03 1.25
CA ILE A 49 11.72 -0.43 -0.13
C ILE A 49 11.60 0.77 -1.07
N ASP A 50 12.48 0.85 -2.07
CA ASP A 50 12.37 1.86 -3.14
C ASP A 50 11.02 1.75 -3.85
N VAL A 51 10.45 2.90 -4.23
CA VAL A 51 9.16 2.98 -4.93
C VAL A 51 9.35 3.38 -6.40
N PRO A 52 8.54 2.85 -7.33
CA PRO A 52 8.65 3.19 -8.74
C PRO A 52 8.23 4.65 -8.99
N VAL A 53 8.94 5.30 -9.91
CA VAL A 53 8.60 6.65 -10.43
C VAL A 53 8.09 6.50 -11.86
N ILE A 54 6.89 6.99 -12.13
CA ILE A 54 6.27 6.95 -13.47
C ILE A 54 6.09 8.40 -13.95
N ALA A 55 6.60 8.71 -15.14
CA ALA A 55 6.53 10.05 -15.72
C ALA A 55 6.13 9.98 -17.20
N PHE A 56 5.45 11.02 -17.69
CA PHE A 56 5.01 11.18 -19.08
C PHE A 56 5.21 12.63 -19.54
N GLY A 57 5.35 12.84 -20.84
CA GLY A 57 5.56 14.16 -21.47
C GLY A 57 7.00 14.43 -21.89
N GLU A 58 7.25 15.65 -22.38
CA GLU A 58 8.53 16.08 -22.98
C GLU A 58 9.75 15.80 -22.08
N HIS A 59 9.57 15.95 -20.77
CA HIS A 59 10.66 15.82 -19.78
C HIS A 59 10.65 14.49 -19.01
N ALA A 60 9.87 13.48 -19.42
CA ALA A 60 9.74 12.21 -18.72
C ALA A 60 11.08 11.50 -18.48
N ALA A 61 12.01 11.59 -19.45
CA ALA A 61 13.32 10.97 -19.35
C ALA A 61 14.14 11.45 -18.14
N LEU A 62 13.90 12.68 -17.64
CA LEU A 62 14.57 13.21 -16.44
C LEU A 62 14.29 12.40 -15.18
N PHE A 63 13.17 11.66 -15.14
CA PHE A 63 12.73 10.87 -14.00
C PHE A 63 13.08 9.39 -14.12
N SER A 64 13.77 8.98 -15.19
CA SER A 64 14.23 7.60 -15.36
C SER A 64 15.44 7.29 -14.49
N GLY A 65 15.60 6.02 -14.12
CA GLY A 65 16.71 5.52 -13.31
C GLY A 65 16.52 5.69 -11.80
N HIS A 66 17.45 5.11 -11.04
CA HIS A 66 17.48 5.18 -9.59
C HIS A 66 17.86 6.59 -9.11
N GLN A 67 17.11 7.13 -8.17
CA GLN A 67 17.31 8.46 -7.61
C GLN A 67 16.66 8.57 -6.24
N ASP A 68 17.17 9.48 -5.41
CA ASP A 68 16.53 9.83 -4.14
C ASP A 68 15.24 10.63 -4.38
N ASN A 69 14.27 10.52 -3.46
CA ASN A 69 13.00 11.22 -3.59
C ASN A 69 13.13 12.75 -3.61
N THR A 70 14.20 13.32 -3.02
CA THR A 70 14.45 14.75 -3.05
C THR A 70 14.85 15.24 -4.44
N GLU A 71 15.49 14.39 -5.26
CA GLU A 71 15.85 14.71 -6.64
C GLU A 71 14.63 14.87 -7.54
N ILE A 72 13.56 14.10 -7.28
CA ILE A 72 12.27 14.24 -7.98
C ILE A 72 11.72 15.66 -7.76
N GLY A 73 11.68 16.11 -6.50
CA GLY A 73 11.23 17.45 -6.15
C GLY A 73 12.05 18.55 -6.83
N LYS A 74 13.39 18.44 -6.78
CA LYS A 74 14.31 19.39 -7.44
C LYS A 74 14.04 19.50 -8.94
N LYS A 75 13.84 18.37 -9.62
CA LYS A 75 13.53 18.33 -11.07
C LYS A 75 12.20 19.01 -11.38
N VAL A 76 11.16 18.75 -10.59
CA VAL A 76 9.84 19.40 -10.75
C VAL A 76 9.95 20.92 -10.61
N PHE A 77 10.60 21.42 -9.55
CA PHE A 77 10.76 22.87 -9.37
C PHE A 77 11.57 23.51 -10.48
N LYS A 78 12.64 22.85 -10.95
CA LYS A 78 13.43 23.33 -12.08
C LYS A 78 12.60 23.48 -13.36
N LEU A 79 11.72 22.52 -13.65
CA LEU A 79 10.83 22.59 -14.81
C LEU A 79 9.84 23.76 -14.68
N LEU A 80 9.23 23.94 -13.50
CA LEU A 80 8.31 25.05 -13.23
C LEU A 80 8.97 26.42 -13.38
N ASP A 81 10.21 26.58 -12.91
CA ASP A 81 10.93 27.85 -13.06
C ASP A 81 11.39 28.09 -14.49
N SER A 82 11.72 27.03 -15.25
CA SER A 82 12.08 27.15 -16.66
C SER A 82 10.91 27.59 -17.55
N GLU A 83 9.66 27.25 -17.17
CA GLU A 83 8.47 27.70 -17.88
C GLU A 83 8.19 29.20 -17.67
N LYS A 84 8.57 29.78 -16.53
CA LYS A 84 8.40 31.22 -16.25
C LYS A 84 9.29 32.12 -17.10
N VAL A 85 10.31 31.55 -17.76
CA VAL A 85 11.31 32.28 -18.57
C VAL A 85 11.02 32.16 -20.07
N LYS A 86 9.90 31.51 -20.47
CA LYS A 86 9.37 31.56 -21.83
C LYS A 86 8.40 32.74 -21.99
#